data_AF-A0A521YU15-F1
#
_entry.id   AF-A0A521YU15-F1
#
_cell.length_a   1.000
_cell.length_b   1.000
_cell.length_c   1.000
_cell.angle_alpha   90.00
_cell.angle_beta   90.00
_cell.angle_gamma   90.00
#
_symmetry.space_group_name_H-M   'P 1'
#
loop_
_entity.id
_entity.type
_entity.pdbx_description
1 polymer ?
#
loop_
_entity_poly.entity_id
_entity_poly.type
_entity_poly.pdbx_seq_one_letter_code
_entity_poly.pdbx_strand_id
1 'polypeptide(L)'
;MAEQERKPKGPRIKPDDARAFARLAALPEGTVLMVNGKQARVEPMTGNLITLKFRGRLGIKYLRAGMPIIKEIAASIPAATMMPAAKEKEHG
;
A
#
# COMPACT_ATOMS: atom_id res chain seq x y z
N MET A 1 9.08 -12.48 43.81
CA MET A 1 8.16 -12.96 42.75
C MET A 1 8.42 -12.10 41.52
N ALA A 2 8.77 -12.69 40.38
CA ALA A 2 9.19 -11.93 39.20
C ALA A 2 7.98 -11.30 38.50
N GLU A 3 7.89 -9.98 38.54
CA GLU A 3 7.02 -9.18 37.69
C GLU A 3 7.52 -9.31 36.25
N GLN A 4 6.86 -10.19 35.50
CA GLN A 4 7.05 -10.30 34.06
C GLN A 4 6.36 -9.08 33.43
N GLU A 5 7.13 -8.06 33.10
CA GLU A 5 6.75 -6.94 32.23
C GLU A 5 5.93 -7.49 31.05
N ARG A 6 4.60 -7.34 31.13
CA ARG A 6 3.74 -7.56 29.97
C ARG A 6 3.95 -6.37 29.05
N LYS A 7 5.04 -6.40 28.27
CA LYS A 7 5.16 -5.63 27.02
C LYS A 7 3.80 -5.75 26.34
N PRO A 8 3.13 -4.65 25.97
CA PRO A 8 1.89 -4.76 25.24
C PRO A 8 2.20 -5.65 24.05
N LYS A 9 1.53 -6.80 23.95
CA LYS A 9 1.49 -7.56 22.70
C LYS A 9 0.70 -6.69 21.73
N GLY A 10 1.33 -5.60 21.29
CA GLY A 10 0.86 -4.78 20.19
C GLY A 10 0.57 -5.75 19.04
N PRO A 11 -0.50 -5.50 18.27
CA PRO A 11 -0.91 -6.42 17.22
C PRO A 11 0.31 -6.76 16.39
N ARG A 12 0.74 -8.03 16.44
CA ARG A 12 1.87 -8.55 15.68
C ARG A 12 1.45 -8.59 14.22
N ILE A 13 1.53 -7.43 13.57
CA ILE A 13 1.45 -7.33 12.12
C ILE A 13 2.58 -8.21 11.59
N LYS A 14 2.24 -9.23 10.79
CA LYS A 14 3.25 -10.14 10.26
C LYS A 14 4.23 -9.33 9.40
N PRO A 15 5.53 -9.65 9.40
CA PRO A 15 6.53 -8.92 8.60
C PRO A 15 6.16 -8.89 7.10
N ASP A 16 5.48 -9.92 6.62
CA ASP A 16 4.96 -10.03 5.27
C ASP A 16 3.88 -8.97 4.96
N ASP A 17 2.95 -8.74 5.90
CA ASP A 17 1.92 -7.70 5.80
C ASP A 17 2.52 -6.29 5.87
N ALA A 18 3.53 -6.09 6.71
CA ALA A 18 4.25 -4.82 6.80
C ALA A 18 5.02 -4.51 5.52
N ARG A 19 5.65 -5.51 4.90
CA ARG A 19 6.33 -5.38 3.60
C ARG A 19 5.34 -5.06 2.48
N ALA A 20 4.20 -5.76 2.43
CA ALA A 20 3.13 -5.45 1.49
C ALA A 20 2.63 -4.01 1.64
N PHE A 21 2.50 -3.53 2.89
CA PHE A 21 2.16 -2.13 3.18
C PHE A 21 3.20 -1.16 2.69
N ALA A 22 4.47 -1.39 3.02
CA ALA A 22 5.57 -0.53 2.60
C ALA A 22 5.68 -0.44 1.07
N ARG A 23 5.44 -1.56 0.35
CA ARG A 23 5.43 -1.57 -1.12
C ARG A 23 4.30 -0.75 -1.71
N LEU A 24 3.10 -0.79 -1.12
CA LEU A 24 1.99 0.06 -1.53
C LEU A 24 2.23 1.54 -1.18
N ALA A 25 2.81 1.81 0.00
CA ALA A 25 3.11 3.15 0.47
C ALA A 25 4.21 3.83 -0.37
N ALA A 26 5.10 3.04 -0.97
CA ALA A 26 6.13 3.54 -1.87
C ALA A 26 5.60 3.90 -3.28
N LEU A 27 4.33 3.63 -3.57
CA LEU A 27 3.74 4.01 -4.85
C LEU A 27 3.46 5.52 -4.88
N PRO A 28 3.76 6.20 -5.99
CA PRO A 28 3.37 7.60 -6.18
C PRO A 28 1.86 7.79 -6.04
N GLU A 29 1.44 8.94 -5.51
CA GLU A 29 0.05 9.37 -5.59
C GLU A 29 -0.41 9.39 -7.06
N GLY A 30 -1.65 8.99 -7.30
CA GLY A 30 -2.22 8.89 -8.64
C GLY A 30 -1.89 7.58 -9.35
N THR A 31 -0.98 6.75 -8.80
CA THR A 31 -0.66 5.42 -9.34
C THR A 31 -1.93 4.59 -9.46
N VAL A 32 -2.10 3.98 -10.63
CA VAL A 32 -3.27 3.16 -10.93
C VAL A 32 -2.91 1.70 -10.79
N LEU A 33 -3.57 1.03 -9.85
CA LEU A 33 -3.44 -0.39 -9.54
C LEU A 33 -4.64 -1.17 -10.08
N MET A 34 -4.39 -2.42 -10.43
CA MET A 34 -5.44 -3.40 -10.72
C MET A 34 -5.62 -4.27 -9.49
N VAL A 35 -6.81 -4.25 -8.90
CA VAL A 35 -7.16 -4.98 -7.66
C VAL A 35 -8.42 -5.79 -7.92
N ASN A 36 -8.30 -7.11 -7.91
CA ASN A 36 -9.44 -8.01 -8.19
C ASN A 36 -10.18 -7.65 -9.49
N GLY A 37 -9.42 -7.37 -10.55
CA GLY A 37 -9.95 -6.96 -11.87
C GLY A 37 -10.51 -5.54 -11.92
N LYS A 38 -10.39 -4.75 -10.85
CA LYS A 38 -10.89 -3.38 -10.77
C LYS A 38 -9.75 -2.38 -10.68
N GLN A 39 -9.91 -1.27 -11.38
CA GLN A 39 -8.95 -0.18 -11.34
C GLN A 39 -9.11 0.65 -10.05
N ALA A 40 -8.03 0.77 -9.30
CA ALA A 40 -7.93 1.58 -8.09
C ALA A 40 -6.80 2.60 -8.23
N ARG A 41 -7.05 3.86 -7.89
CA ARG A 41 -6.04 4.91 -7.82
C ARG A 41 -5.54 5.04 -6.40
N VAL A 42 -4.21 5.13 -6.23
CA VAL A 42 -3.58 5.48 -4.96
C VAL A 42 -3.81 6.96 -4.70
N GLU A 43 -4.47 7.26 -3.60
CA GLU A 43 -4.69 8.61 -3.09
C GLU A 43 -3.67 8.89 -1.96
N PRO A 44 -3.49 10.15 -1.53
CA PRO A 44 -2.53 10.48 -0.50
C PRO A 44 -2.78 9.67 0.80
N MET A 45 -1.69 9.21 1.39
CA MET A 45 -1.71 8.47 2.64
C MET A 45 -2.03 9.42 3.80
N THR A 46 -3.00 9.04 4.63
CA THR A 46 -3.34 9.80 5.84
C THR A 46 -2.81 9.04 7.05
N GLY A 47 -1.65 9.46 7.55
CA GLY A 47 -0.96 8.77 8.65
C GLY A 47 -0.52 7.36 8.23
N ASN A 48 -1.00 6.33 8.94
CA ASN A 48 -0.66 4.92 8.69
C ASN A 48 -1.73 4.18 7.84
N LEU A 49 -2.46 4.90 7.00
CA LEU A 49 -3.50 4.36 6.12
C LEU A 49 -3.20 4.73 4.66
N ILE A 50 -3.27 3.73 3.78
CA ILE A 50 -3.18 3.93 2.33
C ILE A 50 -4.60 4.02 1.80
N THR A 51 -4.91 5.09 1.09
CA THR A 51 -6.23 5.32 0.52
C THR A 51 -6.24 4.86 -0.93
N LEU A 52 -7.13 3.95 -1.28
CA LEU A 52 -7.37 3.51 -2.66
C LEU A 52 -8.76 3.93 -3.12
N LYS A 53 -8.81 4.74 -4.17
CA LYS A 53 -10.05 5.18 -4.81
C LYS A 53 -10.35 4.30 -6.02
N PHE A 54 -11.40 3.50 -5.93
CA PHE A 54 -11.81 2.64 -7.04
C PHE A 54 -12.61 3.45 -8.07
N ARG A 55 -12.38 3.21 -9.36
CA ARG A 55 -13.16 3.84 -10.42
C ARG A 55 -14.57 3.24 -10.45
N GLY A 56 -15.60 4.07 -10.34
CA GLY A 56 -17.02 3.67 -10.38
C GLY A 56 -17.73 3.73 -9.02
N ARG A 57 -18.80 2.94 -8.85
CA ARG A 57 -19.63 2.91 -7.61
C ARG A 57 -18.95 2.25 -6.40
N LEU A 58 -17.70 1.77 -6.52
CA LEU A 58 -17.03 1.02 -5.45
C LEU A 58 -16.51 1.88 -4.29
N GLY A 59 -16.47 3.20 -4.44
CA GLY A 59 -16.07 4.12 -3.38
C GLY A 59 -14.57 4.12 -3.05
N ILE A 60 -14.23 4.69 -1.89
CA ILE A 60 -12.86 4.83 -1.37
C ILE A 60 -12.63 3.74 -0.32
N LYS A 61 -11.52 3.00 -0.41
CA LYS A 61 -11.09 2.04 0.61
C LYS A 61 -9.82 2.51 1.31
N TYR A 62 -9.81 2.35 2.63
CA TYR A 62 -8.63 2.58 3.46
C TYR A 62 -7.97 1.23 3.76
N LEU A 63 -6.68 1.13 3.48
CA LEU A 63 -5.87 -0.05 3.74
C LEU A 63 -4.95 0.20 4.92
N ARG A 64 -4.88 -0.78 5.82
CA ARG A 64 -3.93 -0.82 6.93
C ARG A 64 -3.06 -2.07 6.82
N ALA A 65 -1.84 -2.00 7.33
CA ALA A 65 -0.98 -3.16 7.49
C ALA A 65 -1.70 -4.25 8.33
N GLY A 66 -1.65 -5.50 7.85
CA GLY A 66 -2.28 -6.66 8.49
C GLY A 66 -3.66 -7.04 7.92
N MET A 67 -4.21 -6.27 6.97
CA MET A 67 -5.40 -6.73 6.24
C MET A 67 -5.03 -7.85 5.25
N PRO A 68 -5.93 -8.78 4.90
CA PRO A 68 -5.63 -9.79 3.88
C PRO A 68 -5.49 -9.18 2.48
N ILE A 69 -6.35 -8.19 2.17
CA ILE A 69 -6.42 -7.56 0.85
C ILE A 69 -5.13 -6.83 0.44
N ILE A 70 -4.33 -6.35 1.40
CA ILE A 70 -3.06 -5.68 1.08
C ILE A 70 -2.05 -6.62 0.47
N LYS A 71 -2.07 -7.91 0.81
CA LYS A 71 -1.20 -8.91 0.17
C LYS A 71 -1.61 -9.16 -1.27
N GLU A 72 -2.92 -9.26 -1.53
CA GLU A 72 -3.45 -9.41 -2.90
C GLU A 72 -3.07 -8.21 -3.76
N ILE A 73 -3.23 -7.00 -3.22
CA ILE A 73 -2.89 -5.77 -3.93
C ILE A 73 -1.37 -5.71 -4.13
N ALA A 74 -0.56 -5.99 -3.10
CA ALA A 74 0.89 -6.00 -3.20
C ALA A 74 1.42 -7.05 -4.20
N ALA A 75 0.76 -8.20 -4.33
CA ALA A 75 1.05 -9.18 -5.37
C ALA A 75 0.62 -8.72 -6.77
N SER A 76 -0.40 -7.86 -6.85
CA SER A 76 -0.87 -7.24 -8.10
C SER A 76 -0.09 -5.97 -8.48
N ILE A 77 0.73 -5.40 -7.58
CA ILE A 77 1.67 -4.36 -7.94
C ILE A 77 2.72 -5.04 -8.83
N PRO A 78 2.85 -4.65 -10.11
CA PRO A 78 3.96 -5.12 -10.93
C PRO A 78 5.23 -4.81 -10.15
N ALA A 79 6.05 -5.82 -9.84
CA ALA A 79 7.27 -5.66 -9.07
C ALA A 79 8.04 -4.51 -9.71
N ALA A 80 8.08 -3.34 -9.05
CA ALA A 80 8.39 -2.06 -9.68
C ALA A 80 9.53 -2.23 -10.68
N THR A 81 9.18 -2.42 -11.95
CA THR A 81 10.17 -2.53 -12.99
C THR A 81 10.81 -1.17 -13.01
N MET A 82 12.13 -1.13 -12.88
CA MET A 82 12.89 0.07 -13.22
C MET A 82 12.47 0.49 -14.63
N MET A 83 11.56 1.47 -14.70
CA MET A 83 11.32 2.30 -15.86
C MET A 83 11.57 3.71 -15.34
N PRO A 84 12.66 4.37 -15.76
CA PRO A 84 12.89 5.74 -15.34
C PRO A 84 11.72 6.59 -15.81
N ALA A 85 11.46 7.67 -15.07
CA ALA A 85 10.62 8.76 -15.53
C ALA A 85 11.10 9.21 -16.92
N ALA A 86 10.50 8.67 -17.97
CA ALA A 86 10.64 9.21 -19.31
C ALA A 86 9.83 10.51 -19.35
N LYS A 87 10.46 11.58 -18.86
CA LYS A 87 10.59 12.88 -19.53
C LYS A 87 11.33 13.85 -18.59
N GLU A 88 12.65 13.79 -18.61
CA GLU A 88 13.40 15.03 -18.83
C GLU A 88 12.95 15.58 -20.19
N LYS A 89 12.28 16.73 -20.16
CA LYS A 89 12.29 17.68 -21.27
C LYS A 89 13.15 18.85 -20.80
N GLU A 90 14.46 18.67 -20.88
CA GLU A 90 15.36 19.78 -21.16
C GLU A 90 15.85 19.60 -22.60
N HIS A 91 15.42 20.49 -23.48
CA HIS A 91 16.09 20.70 -24.75
C HIS A 91 15.95 22.20 -25.05
N GLY A 92 17.04 22.91 -24.76
CA GLY A 92 17.38 24.23 -25.26
C GLY A 92 18.70 24.12 -26.02
#